data_AF-A0A6C0D936-F1
#
_entry.id   AF-A0A6C0D936-F1
#
_cell.length_a   1.000
_cell.length_b   1.000
_cell.length_c   1.000
_cell.angle_alpha   90.00
_cell.angle_beta   90.00
_cell.angle_gamma   90.00
#
_symmetry.space_group_name_H-M   'P 1'
#
loop_
_entity.id
_entity.type
_entity.pdbx_description
1 polymer ?
#
loop_
_entity_poly.entity_id
_entity_poly.type
_entity_poly.pdbx_seq_one_letter_code
_entity_poly.pdbx_strand_id
1 'polypeptide(L)' 'MKTRSMTKRENAYKEYEVNIDFDEASEAWKQNKKSIGSGCYKYICEAIRTNGKKCRKNPMTGCKFCSIHNI' A
#
# COMPACT_ATOMS: atom_id res chain seq x y z
N MET A 1 23.46 33.36 12.47
CA MET A 1 22.25 32.96 11.71
C MET A 1 22.69 32.29 10.42
N LYS A 2 22.38 31.00 10.20
CA LYS A 2 22.71 30.34 8.92
C LYS A 2 21.74 30.82 7.84
N THR A 3 22.25 31.14 6.66
CA THR A 3 21.42 31.57 5.53
C THR A 3 20.69 30.38 4.91
N ARG A 4 19.54 30.62 4.27
CA ARG A 4 18.67 29.58 3.66
C ARG A 4 19.40 28.70 2.63
N SER A 5 20.48 29.20 2.03
CA SER A 5 21.32 28.43 1.11
C SER A 5 22.24 27.44 1.82
N MET A 6 22.67 27.74 3.04
CA MET A 6 23.55 26.88 3.85
C MET A 6 22.78 25.66 4.36
N THR A 7 21.52 25.83 4.78
CA THR A 7 20.66 24.73 5.24
C THR A 7 20.25 23.77 4.12
N LYS A 8 20.14 24.26 2.87
CA LYS A 8 19.87 23.41 1.69
C LYS A 8 21.03 22.48 1.36
N ARG A 9 22.28 22.93 1.58
CA ARG A 9 23.51 22.17 1.34
C ARG A 9 23.72 21.08 2.39
N GLU A 10 23.41 21.37 3.66
CA GLU A 10 23.45 20.40 4.76
C GLU A 10 22.43 19.26 4.59
N ASN A 11 21.22 19.53 4.08
CA ASN A 11 20.21 18.48 3.84
C ASN A 11 20.44 17.69 2.54
N ALA A 12 21.25 18.19 1.60
CA ALA A 12 21.53 17.49 0.34
C ALA A 12 22.42 16.24 0.51
N TYR A 13 23.15 16.16 1.63
CA TYR A 13 24.05 15.05 1.99
C TYR A 13 23.56 14.24 3.20
N LYS A 14 22.27 14.35 3.55
CA LYS A 14 21.68 13.43 4.52
C LYS A 14 21.57 12.05 3.88
N GLU A 15 22.55 11.21 4.17
CA GLU A 15 22.43 9.77 3.97
C GLU A 15 21.34 9.26 4.93
N TYR A 16 20.20 8.88 4.36
CA TYR A 16 19.16 8.20 5.11
C TYR A 16 19.57 6.74 5.26
N GLU A 17 19.45 6.20 6.47
CA GLU A 17 19.58 4.77 6.68
C GLU A 17 18.48 4.05 5.88
N VAL A 18 18.89 3.20 4.93
CA VAL A 18 17.97 2.45 4.07
C VAL A 18 17.57 1.17 4.79
N ASN A 19 16.61 1.28 5.70
CA ASN A 19 15.99 0.14 6.36
C ASN A 19 14.70 -0.26 5.62
N ILE A 20 14.85 -1.05 4.54
CA ILE A 20 13.72 -1.53 3.75
C ILE A 20 13.33 -2.93 4.22
N ASP A 21 12.19 -3.05 4.88
CA ASP A 21 11.58 -4.33 5.20
C ASP A 21 10.79 -4.84 3.98
N PHE A 22 11.39 -5.78 3.24
CA PHE A 22 10.74 -6.41 2.09
C PHE A 22 9.67 -7.41 2.49
N ASP A 23 9.77 -8.02 3.68
CA ASP A 23 8.83 -9.04 4.14
C ASP A 23 7.51 -8.38 4.51
N GLU A 24 7.54 -7.33 5.33
CA GLU A 24 6.36 -6.54 5.70
C GLU A 24 5.72 -5.91 4.45
N ALA A 25 6.53 -5.35 3.55
CA ALA A 25 6.03 -4.78 2.30
C ALA A 25 5.33 -5.84 1.42
N SER A 26 5.89 -7.05 1.35
CA SER A 26 5.31 -8.19 0.62
C SER A 26 4.00 -8.64 1.24
N GLU A 27 3.91 -8.71 2.57
CA GLU A 27 2.69 -9.02 3.29
C GLU A 27 1.61 -7.97 3.05
N ALA A 28 1.93 -6.68 3.19
CA ALA A 28 1.02 -5.58 2.92
C ALA A 28 0.50 -5.61 1.47
N TRP A 29 1.36 -5.94 0.51
CA TRP A 29 0.96 -6.11 -0.89
C TRP A 29 0.00 -7.30 -1.08
N LYS A 30 0.28 -8.44 -0.43
CA LYS A 30 -0.59 -9.62 -0.42
C LYS A 30 -1.88 -9.39 0.34
N GLN A 31 -1.98 -8.43 1.25
CA GLN A 31 -3.23 -8.11 1.92
C GLN A 31 -4.24 -7.41 1.00
N ASN A 32 -3.78 -6.70 -0.02
CA ASN A 32 -4.63 -5.95 -0.97
C ASN A 32 -4.90 -6.73 -2.27
N LYS A 33 -4.30 -7.92 -2.40
CA LYS A 33 -4.45 -8.81 -3.55
C LYS A 33 -4.77 -10.22 -3.09
N LYS A 34 -5.40 -11.01 -3.94
CA LYS A 34 -5.54 -12.44 -3.71
C LYS A 34 -4.87 -13.21 -4.84
N SER A 35 -4.20 -14.29 -4.48
CA SER A 35 -3.72 -15.26 -5.46
C SER A 35 -4.91 -15.94 -6.11
N ILE A 36 -4.90 -16.03 -7.44
CA ILE A 36 -5.89 -16.79 -8.23
C ILE A 36 -5.32 -18.12 -8.73
N GLY A 37 -4.12 -18.50 -8.27
CA GLY A 37 -3.36 -19.63 -8.80
C GLY A 37 -2.33 -19.20 -9.85
N SER A 38 -1.44 -20.12 -10.21
CA SER A 38 -0.43 -19.96 -11.29
C SER A 38 0.43 -18.69 -11.20
N GLY A 39 0.72 -18.21 -9.99
CA GLY A 39 1.48 -16.97 -9.76
C GLY A 39 0.74 -15.68 -10.10
N CYS A 40 -0.55 -15.75 -10.45
CA CYS A 40 -1.36 -14.59 -10.79
C CYS A 40 -2.06 -14.03 -9.54
N TYR A 41 -2.20 -12.70 -9.50
CA TYR A 41 -2.85 -11.98 -8.40
C TYR A 41 -3.92 -11.01 -8.93
N LYS A 42 -5.03 -10.89 -8.21
CA LYS A 42 -6.07 -9.88 -8.47
C LYS A 42 -6.28 -9.01 -7.25
N TYR A 43 -6.59 -7.73 -7.47
CA TYR A 43 -7.00 -6.84 -6.38
C TYR A 43 -8.27 -7.33 -5.69
N ILE A 44 -8.39 -7.02 -4.41
CA ILE A 44 -9.59 -7.27 -3.61
C ILE A 44 -10.21 -5.96 -3.15
N CYS A 45 -11.48 -6.02 -2.76
CA CYS A 45 -12.24 -4.89 -2.23
C CYS A 45 -11.63 -4.40 -0.90
N GLU A 46 -11.45 -3.08 -0.79
CA GLU A 46 -10.85 -2.45 0.40
C GLU A 46 -11.77 -2.37 1.62
N ALA A 47 -13.06 -2.72 1.49
CA ALA A 47 -14.02 -2.62 2.58
C ALA A 47 -13.75 -3.62 3.72
N ILE A 48 -13.88 -3.12 4.95
CA ILE A 48 -13.83 -3.90 6.18
C ILE A 48 -15.26 -4.31 6.55
N ARG A 49 -15.50 -5.60 6.75
CA ARG A 49 -16.80 -6.11 7.19
C ARG A 49 -17.00 -5.82 8.68
N THR A 50 -18.23 -5.89 9.15
CA THR A 50 -18.61 -5.77 10.58
C THR A 50 -17.81 -6.68 11.50
N ASN A 51 -17.38 -7.85 10.99
CA ASN A 51 -16.55 -8.81 11.73
C ASN A 51 -15.04 -8.45 11.76
N GLY A 52 -14.66 -7.23 11.37
CA GLY A 52 -13.27 -6.76 11.30
C GLY A 52 -12.44 -7.34 10.15
N LYS A 53 -13.01 -8.23 9.32
CA LYS A 53 -12.31 -8.90 8.21
C LYS A 53 -12.45 -8.13 6.89
N LYS A 54 -11.36 -8.02 6.13
CA LYS A 54 -11.35 -7.43 4.78
C LYS A 54 -12.21 -8.25 3.81
N CYS A 55 -12.86 -7.56 2.88
CA CYS A 55 -13.64 -8.20 1.83
C CYS A 55 -12.73 -8.83 0.75
N ARG A 56 -12.85 -10.14 0.52
CA ARG A 56 -12.06 -10.85 -0.52
C ARG A 56 -12.71 -10.86 -1.92
N LYS A 57 -13.79 -10.09 -2.13
CA LYS A 57 -14.44 -9.96 -3.45
C LYS A 57 -13.59 -9.09 -4.37
N ASN A 58 -13.70 -9.33 -5.68
CA ASN A 58 -13.02 -8.48 -6.65
C ASN A 58 -13.68 -7.08 -6.63
N PRO A 59 -12.88 -6.01 -6.74
CA PRO A 59 -13.41 -4.68 -6.95
C PRO A 59 -14.08 -4.58 -8.33
N MET A 60 -15.01 -3.65 -8.45
CA MET A 60 -15.61 -3.30 -9.73
C MET A 60 -14.62 -2.49 -10.57
N THR A 61 -14.72 -2.58 -11.90
CA THR A 61 -13.83 -1.84 -12.82
C THR A 61 -13.89 -0.34 -12.52
N GLY A 62 -12.73 0.27 -12.24
CA GLY A 62 -12.63 1.70 -11.92
C GLY A 62 -12.99 2.07 -10.47
N CYS A 63 -13.37 1.11 -9.62
CA CYS A 63 -13.68 1.35 -8.21
C CYS A 63 -12.76 0.53 -7.30
N LYS A 64 -12.56 1.00 -6.06
CA LYS A 64 -11.81 0.28 -5.01
C LYS A 64 -12.67 -0.75 -4.28
N PHE A 65 -13.98 -0.67 -4.46
CA PHE A 65 -14.97 -1.48 -3.77
C PHE A 65 -15.64 -2.48 -4.70
N CYS A 66 -16.19 -3.56 -4.13
CA CYS A 66 -17.02 -4.50 -4.88
C CYS A 66 -18.46 -3.97 -5.00
N SER A 67 -19.29 -4.65 -5.80
CA SER A 67 -20.69 -4.27 -6.03
C SER A 67 -21.55 -4.11 -4.76
N ILE A 68 -21.14 -4.70 -3.63
CA ILE A 68 -21.87 -4.60 -2.35
C ILE A 68 -21.42 -3.40 -1.52
N HIS A 69 -20.16 -2.98 -1.66
CA HIS A 69 -19.58 -1.89 -0.87
C HIS A 69 -19.37 -0.62 -1.70
N ASN A 70 -19.96 -0.55 -2.89
CA ASN A 70 -19.96 0.65 -3.74
C ASN A 70 -21.13 1.56 -3.32
N ILE A 71 -21.03 2.12 -2.11
CA ILE A 71 -21.96 3.10 -1.55
C ILE A 71 -21.21 4.42 -1.43
#